data_AF-A0A938GXJ8-F1
#
_entry.id   AF-A0A938GXJ8-F1
#
_cell.length_a   1.000
_cell.length_b   1.000
_cell.length_c   1.000
_cell.angle_alpha   90.00
_cell.angle_beta   90.00
_cell.angle_gamma   90.00
#
_symmetry.space_group_name_H-M   'P 1'
#
loop_
_entity.id
_entity.type
_entity.pdbx_description
1 polymer ?
#
loop_
_entity_poly.entity_id
_entity_poly.type
_entity_poly.pdbx_seq_one_letter_code
_entity_poly.pdbx_strand_id
1 'polypeptide(L)'
;MARPAPSTPLPSGCLRMIRAARSRGPSLAVQSNPRARTAGFILAGLAAWSATVGVAATPPGADSAPLSLDDLRAGQQGEVWTVFRGTTPEPFQVEVAGVVRNALGPGKSLIICELKDPRVQAMGAAAGMSGSPLYIGGRLAGALSYQIQRFETVRHAGFTPAADLEEVKRRAAASPTTRSSGSDSLTGAAESPYRAMQPVFTLGGLSPAVVELFAPKLAALGITTIAVGGSTQSGTAEAAAGQPTDVDLHPGAAISVALATGDITVAGTGTVSRVQGRQVTAFGHPMLSLGEVALPFCAASIVTILPSQMQSVKVANTGRVIGTITQDRLSAVSGLLGAGPEMTQVTVAVQPVRGERRTLKFAVGRHQQLTPVIVAAGVTQSILGSNDG
;
A
#
# COMPACT_ATOMS: atom_id res chain seq x y z
N MET A 1 -37.93 55.70 20.53
CA MET A 1 -38.62 56.09 19.28
C MET A 1 -37.58 56.29 18.19
N ALA A 2 -37.48 55.36 17.24
CA ALA A 2 -36.98 55.59 15.88
C ALA A 2 -37.41 54.38 15.04
N ARG A 3 -38.21 54.65 14.00
CA ARG A 3 -38.89 53.68 13.13
C ARG A 3 -37.95 53.17 12.01
N PRO A 4 -38.26 52.01 11.41
CA PRO A 4 -37.49 51.39 10.32
C PRO A 4 -37.98 51.85 8.94
N ALA A 5 -37.15 51.63 7.91
CA ALA A 5 -37.46 51.89 6.50
C ALA A 5 -36.65 50.94 5.58
N PRO A 6 -37.10 50.67 4.34
CA PRO A 6 -37.37 49.29 3.91
C PRO A 6 -36.57 48.78 2.69
N SER A 7 -36.74 47.50 2.42
CA SER A 7 -36.30 46.72 1.26
C SER A 7 -37.14 46.96 -0.01
N THR A 8 -36.49 47.04 -1.17
CA THR A 8 -37.10 47.00 -2.53
C THR A 8 -36.04 46.59 -3.59
N PRO A 9 -36.43 46.16 -4.82
CA PRO A 9 -36.11 44.82 -5.32
C PRO A 9 -35.24 44.76 -6.60
N LEU A 10 -34.93 43.52 -7.00
CA LEU A 10 -34.23 43.09 -8.22
C LEU A 10 -34.84 43.67 -9.53
N PRO A 11 -34.02 44.00 -10.55
CA PRO A 11 -34.53 44.31 -11.88
C PRO A 11 -34.66 43.06 -12.77
N SER A 12 -35.84 42.97 -13.39
CA SER A 12 -36.22 42.05 -14.45
C SER A 12 -35.39 42.25 -15.72
N GLY A 13 -35.06 41.12 -16.37
CA GLY A 13 -34.33 41.07 -17.63
C GLY A 13 -35.12 41.64 -18.80
N CYS A 14 -34.39 42.24 -19.74
CA CYS A 14 -34.91 42.64 -21.04
C CYS A 14 -33.98 42.13 -22.15
N LEU A 15 -34.62 41.53 -23.15
CA LEU A 15 -34.13 40.91 -24.38
C LEU A 15 -33.05 41.73 -25.13
N ARG A 16 -32.04 41.02 -25.65
CA ARG A 16 -31.52 41.33 -27.00
C ARG A 16 -31.08 40.06 -27.74
N MET A 17 -31.66 39.92 -28.93
CA MET A 17 -31.48 38.86 -29.91
C MET A 17 -30.02 38.69 -30.35
N ILE A 18 -29.54 37.46 -30.42
CA ILE A 18 -28.49 37.06 -31.38
C ILE A 18 -29.02 35.86 -32.17
N ARG A 19 -29.07 36.06 -33.48
CA ARG A 19 -29.71 35.25 -34.51
C ARG A 19 -28.75 34.13 -34.95
N ALA A 20 -29.28 32.92 -35.05
CA ALA A 20 -28.59 31.76 -35.62
C ALA A 20 -28.34 31.93 -37.13
N ALA A 21 -27.16 31.52 -37.60
CA ALA A 21 -26.88 31.32 -39.01
C ALA A 21 -26.27 29.93 -39.23
N ARG A 22 -27.06 29.06 -39.87
CA ARG A 22 -26.61 27.80 -40.51
C ARG A 22 -26.19 28.12 -41.95
N SER A 23 -25.06 27.60 -42.41
CA SER A 23 -24.73 27.39 -43.83
C SER A 23 -23.90 26.11 -43.92
N ARG A 24 -24.47 24.95 -44.26
CA ARG A 24 -24.63 24.38 -45.63
C ARG A 24 -23.41 24.64 -46.51
N GLY A 25 -22.58 23.61 -46.66
CA GLY A 25 -21.44 23.58 -47.58
C GLY A 25 -21.85 23.38 -49.03
N PRO A 26 -20.87 23.39 -49.97
CA PRO A 26 -21.08 22.90 -51.31
C PRO A 26 -20.44 21.52 -51.52
N SER A 27 -21.28 20.64 -52.06
CA SER A 27 -20.92 19.45 -52.83
C SER A 27 -20.04 19.84 -54.02
N LEU A 28 -18.95 19.12 -54.26
CA LEU A 28 -18.22 19.19 -55.52
C LEU A 28 -18.10 17.81 -56.14
N ALA A 29 -18.51 17.79 -57.39
CA ALA A 29 -18.87 16.66 -58.21
C ALA A 29 -17.68 15.80 -58.64
N VAL A 30 -17.99 14.52 -58.79
CA VAL A 30 -17.24 13.55 -59.57
C VAL A 30 -17.20 14.00 -61.03
N GLN A 31 -16.00 14.11 -61.60
CA GLN A 31 -15.80 14.18 -63.05
C GLN A 31 -14.62 13.30 -63.46
N SER A 32 -14.83 12.56 -64.54
CA SER A 32 -14.09 11.38 -64.96
C SER A 32 -13.11 11.64 -66.12
N ASN A 33 -11.94 10.99 -66.03
CA ASN A 33 -11.07 10.44 -67.11
C ASN A 33 -10.25 11.40 -68.02
N PRO A 34 -9.25 10.91 -68.80
CA PRO A 34 -8.13 10.01 -68.49
C PRO A 34 -6.75 10.46 -69.10
N ARG A 35 -5.69 9.69 -68.81
CA ARG A 35 -4.37 9.59 -69.49
C ARG A 35 -3.37 10.74 -69.35
N ALA A 36 -2.25 10.47 -68.68
CA ALA A 36 -0.90 10.56 -69.27
C ALA A 36 0.13 9.87 -68.36
N ARG A 37 1.02 9.11 -68.99
CA ARG A 37 2.09 8.31 -68.41
C ARG A 37 3.28 9.17 -68.02
N THR A 38 3.84 8.99 -66.83
CA THR A 38 5.30 9.09 -66.62
C THR A 38 5.73 8.35 -65.36
N ALA A 39 6.76 7.53 -65.51
CA ALA A 39 7.34 6.66 -64.50
C ALA A 39 8.12 7.47 -63.44
N GLY A 40 7.92 7.15 -62.17
CA GLY A 40 8.74 7.60 -61.05
C GLY A 40 8.77 6.51 -60.00
N PHE A 41 9.89 5.76 -59.94
CA PHE A 41 10.16 4.80 -58.90
C PHE A 41 10.31 5.52 -57.56
N ILE A 42 9.34 5.36 -56.66
CA ILE A 42 9.49 5.71 -55.24
C ILE A 42 9.70 4.41 -54.48
N LEU A 43 10.96 4.16 -54.06
CA LEU A 43 11.26 3.18 -53.02
C LEU A 43 10.65 3.68 -51.71
N ALA A 44 9.49 3.15 -51.34
CA ALA A 44 8.95 3.31 -49.99
C ALA A 44 9.69 2.35 -49.06
N GLY A 45 10.65 2.88 -48.30
CA GLY A 45 11.30 2.17 -47.20
C GLY A 45 10.28 1.85 -46.11
N LEU A 46 9.98 0.57 -45.92
CA LEU A 46 9.28 0.05 -44.75
C LEU A 46 10.19 0.23 -43.53
N ALA A 47 10.07 1.36 -42.84
CA ALA A 47 10.61 1.51 -41.50
C ALA A 47 9.80 0.62 -40.56
N ALA A 48 10.29 -0.58 -40.31
CA ALA A 48 9.77 -1.47 -39.28
C ALA A 48 9.96 -0.79 -37.91
N TRP A 49 8.91 -0.17 -37.39
CA TRP A 49 8.82 0.19 -35.98
C TRP A 49 8.78 -1.10 -35.18
N SER A 50 9.96 -1.57 -34.77
CA SER A 50 10.05 -2.61 -33.75
C SER A 50 9.58 -1.99 -32.43
N ALA A 51 8.33 -2.24 -32.07
CA ALA A 51 7.86 -2.01 -30.72
C ALA A 51 8.66 -2.97 -29.82
N THR A 52 9.66 -2.43 -29.13
CA THR A 52 10.30 -3.13 -28.01
C THR A 52 9.23 -3.31 -26.95
N VAL A 53 8.66 -4.52 -26.89
CA VAL A 53 7.90 -4.97 -25.73
C VAL A 53 8.85 -4.88 -24.55
N GLY A 54 8.66 -3.88 -23.69
CA GLY A 54 9.41 -3.74 -22.46
C GLY A 54 9.16 -4.98 -21.61
N VAL A 55 10.15 -5.85 -21.52
CA VAL A 55 10.13 -6.97 -20.58
C VAL A 55 10.07 -6.36 -19.18
N ALA A 56 9.02 -6.68 -18.42
CA ALA A 56 8.93 -6.27 -17.02
C ALA A 56 10.18 -6.78 -16.30
N ALA A 57 11.02 -5.86 -15.84
CA ALA A 57 12.25 -6.21 -15.17
C ALA A 57 11.89 -6.90 -13.84
N THR A 58 12.34 -8.13 -13.67
CA THR A 58 12.15 -8.88 -12.42
C THR A 58 13.27 -8.52 -11.45
N PRO A 59 13.01 -8.38 -10.14
CA PRO A 59 14.06 -8.16 -9.16
C PRO A 59 15.18 -9.22 -9.28
N PRO A 60 16.45 -8.83 -9.23
CA PRO A 60 17.56 -9.76 -9.42
C PRO A 60 17.63 -10.77 -8.28
N GLY A 61 17.96 -12.02 -8.62
CA GLY A 61 18.47 -12.99 -7.65
C GLY A 61 17.58 -13.22 -6.42
N ALA A 62 16.25 -13.25 -6.58
CA ALA A 62 15.33 -13.54 -5.47
C ALA A 62 15.69 -14.83 -4.68
N ASP A 63 16.25 -15.80 -5.40
CA ASP A 63 16.70 -17.10 -4.87
C ASP A 63 18.18 -17.13 -4.44
N SER A 64 18.93 -16.04 -4.64
CA SER A 64 20.34 -15.98 -4.25
C SER A 64 20.53 -15.93 -2.73
N ALA A 65 21.68 -16.40 -2.27
CA ALA A 65 22.05 -16.28 -0.86
C ALA A 65 22.16 -14.79 -0.47
N PRO A 66 21.55 -14.36 0.65
CA PRO A 66 21.66 -13.00 1.14
C PRO A 66 23.10 -12.51 1.25
N LEU A 67 23.30 -11.20 1.05
CA LEU A 67 24.60 -10.57 1.25
C LEU A 67 24.93 -10.48 2.74
N SER A 68 26.18 -10.82 3.11
CA SER A 68 26.64 -10.66 4.49
C SER A 68 26.85 -9.18 4.81
N LEU A 69 26.59 -8.77 6.05
CA LEU A 69 26.90 -7.41 6.50
C LEU A 69 28.39 -7.10 6.44
N ASP A 70 29.25 -8.11 6.59
CA ASP A 70 30.70 -7.94 6.52
C ASP A 70 31.23 -7.77 5.09
N ASP A 71 30.37 -7.95 4.07
CA ASP A 71 30.66 -7.70 2.67
C ASP A 71 30.24 -6.28 2.23
N LEU A 72 29.47 -5.56 3.06
CA LEU A 72 29.00 -4.21 2.76
C LEU A 72 30.10 -3.16 2.98
N ARG A 73 30.24 -2.25 2.03
CA ARG A 73 31.20 -1.14 2.06
C ARG A 73 30.51 0.16 1.66
N ALA A 74 30.91 1.27 2.27
CA ALA A 74 30.44 2.59 1.86
C ALA A 74 30.80 2.88 0.39
N GLY A 75 29.92 3.58 -0.31
CA GLY A 75 30.04 3.90 -1.74
C GLY A 75 29.56 2.79 -2.69
N GLN A 76 29.19 1.61 -2.18
CA GLN A 76 28.58 0.56 -3.00
C GLN A 76 27.23 1.03 -3.54
N GLN A 77 27.02 0.84 -4.84
CA GLN A 77 25.74 1.11 -5.50
C GLN A 77 24.81 -0.09 -5.32
N GLY A 78 23.53 0.19 -5.13
CA GLY A 78 22.48 -0.81 -5.00
C GLY A 78 21.17 -0.30 -5.59
N GLU A 79 20.22 -1.22 -5.69
CA GLU A 79 18.88 -0.92 -6.19
C GLU A 79 17.82 -1.42 -5.21
N VAL A 80 16.75 -0.65 -5.08
CA VAL A 80 15.62 -0.96 -4.22
C VAL A 80 14.37 -1.09 -5.07
N TRP A 81 13.63 -2.18 -4.90
CA TRP A 81 12.47 -2.48 -5.74
C TRP A 81 11.17 -2.19 -5.01
N THR A 82 10.31 -1.35 -5.61
CA THR A 82 9.02 -1.00 -5.01
C THR A 82 7.99 -0.64 -6.06
N VAL A 83 6.71 -0.81 -5.76
CA VAL A 83 5.62 -0.35 -6.65
C VAL A 83 5.32 1.13 -6.39
N PHE A 84 5.50 2.01 -7.38
CA PHE A 84 5.09 3.41 -7.28
C PHE A 84 3.61 3.62 -7.68
N ARG A 85 3.10 2.81 -8.61
CA ARG A 85 1.71 2.81 -9.09
C ARG A 85 1.35 1.42 -9.64
N GLY A 86 0.09 1.02 -9.50
CA GLY A 86 -0.40 -0.28 -9.97
C GLY A 86 0.12 -1.42 -9.10
N THR A 87 0.66 -2.46 -9.73
CA THR A 87 1.17 -3.67 -9.04
C THR A 87 2.61 -4.02 -9.43
N THR A 88 3.15 -3.39 -10.47
CA THR A 88 4.48 -3.69 -11.02
C THR A 88 5.57 -2.98 -10.23
N PRO A 89 6.57 -3.68 -9.69
CA PRO A 89 7.69 -3.05 -9.01
C PRO A 89 8.64 -2.41 -10.01
N GLU A 90 9.23 -1.30 -9.60
CA GLU A 90 10.28 -0.60 -10.33
C GLU A 90 11.49 -0.40 -9.41
N PRO A 91 12.73 -0.52 -9.95
CA PRO A 91 13.92 -0.23 -9.18
C PRO A 91 14.11 1.29 -9.02
N PHE A 92 14.76 1.67 -7.93
CA PHE A 92 15.38 2.98 -7.77
C PHE A 92 16.77 2.83 -7.15
N GLN A 93 17.68 3.71 -7.54
CA GLN A 93 19.10 3.61 -7.17
C GLN A 93 19.37 4.16 -5.76
N VAL A 94 20.29 3.53 -5.06
CA VAL A 94 20.80 3.95 -3.75
C VAL A 94 22.31 3.75 -3.67
N GLU A 95 22.94 4.46 -2.74
CA GLU A 95 24.35 4.29 -2.42
C GLU A 95 24.50 3.96 -0.93
N VAL A 96 25.27 2.92 -0.59
CA VAL A 96 25.53 2.54 0.79
C VAL A 96 26.38 3.62 1.46
N ALA A 97 25.84 4.25 2.51
CA ALA A 97 26.60 5.15 3.38
C ALA A 97 27.39 4.34 4.43
N GLY A 98 26.82 3.26 4.94
CA GLY A 98 27.50 2.37 5.90
C GLY A 98 26.55 1.45 6.66
N VAL A 99 27.08 0.76 7.67
CA VAL A 99 26.32 -0.12 8.57
C VAL A 99 26.46 0.38 9.99
N VAL A 100 25.34 0.68 10.64
CA VAL A 100 25.28 1.01 12.06
C VAL A 100 25.02 -0.28 12.84
N ARG A 101 26.05 -0.79 13.51
CA ARG A 101 25.94 -2.04 14.30
C ARG A 101 25.14 -1.79 15.57
N ASN A 102 24.25 -2.72 15.92
CA ASN A 102 23.40 -2.66 17.11
C ASN A 102 22.46 -1.43 17.19
N ALA A 103 22.14 -0.80 16.04
CA ALA A 103 21.26 0.36 15.97
C ALA A 103 19.87 0.15 16.60
N LEU A 104 19.35 -1.08 16.53
CA LEU A 104 18.02 -1.44 17.01
C LEU A 104 18.08 -2.31 18.27
N GLY A 105 19.25 -2.39 18.91
CA GLY A 105 19.53 -3.25 20.06
C GLY A 105 20.62 -4.30 19.77
N PRO A 106 21.00 -5.10 20.79
CA PRO A 106 22.05 -6.10 20.64
C PRO A 106 21.81 -7.07 19.48
N GLY A 107 22.77 -7.17 18.57
CA GLY A 107 22.71 -8.03 17.38
C GLY A 107 21.86 -7.48 16.23
N LYS A 108 21.18 -6.34 16.38
CA LYS A 108 20.27 -5.77 15.36
C LYS A 108 20.87 -4.52 14.74
N SER A 109 21.50 -4.71 13.58
CA SER A 109 22.17 -3.64 12.83
C SER A 109 21.23 -2.97 11.84
N LEU A 110 21.62 -1.80 11.33
CA LEU A 110 20.88 -1.07 10.31
C LEU A 110 21.83 -0.67 9.18
N ILE A 111 21.47 -0.98 7.93
CA ILE A 111 22.20 -0.52 6.75
C ILE A 111 21.66 0.86 6.40
N ILE A 112 22.55 1.84 6.22
CA ILE A 112 22.18 3.21 5.85
C ILE A 112 22.54 3.41 4.39
N CYS A 113 21.57 3.84 3.58
CA CYS A 113 21.81 4.22 2.20
C CYS A 113 21.30 5.64 1.93
N GLU A 114 22.05 6.37 1.12
CA GLU A 114 21.57 7.58 0.45
C GLU A 114 20.67 7.17 -0.72
N LEU A 115 19.49 7.77 -0.82
CA LEU A 115 18.58 7.53 -1.94
C LEU A 115 19.06 8.34 -3.15
N LYS A 116 19.31 7.77 -4.33
CA LYS A 116 19.86 8.56 -5.45
C LYS A 116 18.81 8.94 -6.51
N ASP A 117 17.64 8.32 -6.48
CA ASP A 117 16.60 8.54 -7.48
C ASP A 117 15.77 9.82 -7.19
N PRO A 118 15.54 10.69 -8.19
CA PRO A 118 14.79 11.93 -8.03
C PRO A 118 13.39 11.75 -7.43
N ARG A 119 12.70 10.64 -7.75
CA ARG A 119 11.34 10.34 -7.24
C ARG A 119 11.35 10.31 -5.72
N VAL A 120 12.29 9.59 -5.12
CA VAL A 120 12.41 9.42 -3.66
C VAL A 120 13.22 10.52 -2.99
N GLN A 121 14.07 11.25 -3.72
CA GLN A 121 14.71 12.46 -3.18
C GLN A 121 13.69 13.57 -2.90
N ALA A 122 12.69 13.74 -3.78
CA ALA A 122 11.64 14.74 -3.60
C ALA A 122 10.71 14.44 -2.40
N MET A 123 10.48 13.17 -2.08
CA MET A 123 9.43 12.75 -1.12
C MET A 123 9.93 11.90 0.07
N GLY A 124 11.19 11.49 0.08
CA GLY A 124 11.74 10.49 1.00
C GLY A 124 11.18 9.08 0.78
N ALA A 125 11.53 8.16 1.66
CA ALA A 125 10.89 6.85 1.75
C ALA A 125 9.43 7.02 2.22
N ALA A 126 8.45 6.66 1.41
CA ALA A 126 7.03 6.80 1.75
C ALA A 126 6.53 5.61 2.60
N ALA A 127 5.66 5.85 3.58
CA ALA A 127 4.98 4.78 4.29
C ALA A 127 4.23 3.87 3.30
N GLY A 128 4.41 2.55 3.45
CA GLY A 128 4.01 1.56 2.46
C GLY A 128 5.11 1.15 1.47
N MET A 129 6.27 1.81 1.47
CA MET A 129 7.49 1.26 0.87
C MET A 129 8.24 0.31 1.82
N SER A 130 7.83 0.26 3.08
CA SER A 130 8.32 -0.66 4.09
C SER A 130 8.40 -2.09 3.55
N GLY A 131 9.58 -2.67 3.54
CA GLY A 131 9.84 -4.02 3.05
C GLY A 131 10.41 -4.07 1.64
N SER A 132 10.60 -2.93 0.97
CA SER A 132 11.16 -2.90 -0.39
C SER A 132 12.59 -3.48 -0.37
N PRO A 133 12.87 -4.56 -1.12
CA PRO A 133 14.14 -5.26 -1.04
C PRO A 133 15.27 -4.42 -1.65
N LEU A 134 16.37 -4.34 -0.92
CA LEU A 134 17.64 -3.75 -1.34
C LEU A 134 18.54 -4.85 -1.90
N TYR A 135 18.97 -4.69 -3.15
CA TYR A 135 19.95 -5.55 -3.79
C TYR A 135 21.26 -4.79 -4.01
N ILE A 136 22.38 -5.45 -3.68
CA ILE A 136 23.73 -4.95 -3.93
C ILE A 136 24.47 -6.08 -4.64
N GLY A 137 24.99 -5.80 -5.84
CA GLY A 137 25.62 -6.83 -6.68
C GLY A 137 24.68 -8.01 -6.99
N GLY A 138 23.38 -7.75 -7.15
CA GLY A 138 22.37 -8.76 -7.45
C GLY A 138 21.99 -9.69 -6.28
N ARG A 139 22.50 -9.44 -5.07
CA ARG A 139 22.18 -10.21 -3.85
C ARG A 139 21.35 -9.38 -2.89
N LEU A 140 20.38 -10.00 -2.23
CA LEU A 140 19.53 -9.34 -1.24
C LEU A 140 20.37 -8.93 -0.01
N ALA A 141 20.52 -7.63 0.21
CA ALA A 141 21.24 -7.07 1.35
C ALA A 141 20.32 -6.72 2.52
N GLY A 142 19.07 -6.33 2.24
CA GLY A 142 18.12 -5.96 3.27
C GLY A 142 16.78 -5.49 2.74
N ALA A 143 15.99 -4.84 3.59
CA ALA A 143 14.70 -4.28 3.23
C ALA A 143 14.49 -2.88 3.83
N LEU A 144 13.99 -1.96 3.00
CA LEU A 144 13.70 -0.58 3.39
C LEU A 144 12.72 -0.55 4.57
N SER A 145 13.06 0.15 5.65
CA SER A 145 12.30 0.00 6.89
C SER A 145 12.35 1.20 7.84
N TYR A 146 13.35 2.07 7.74
CA TYR A 146 13.52 3.19 8.66
C TYR A 146 13.71 4.50 7.90
N GLN A 147 13.09 5.56 8.38
CA GLN A 147 13.45 6.93 8.03
C GLN A 147 14.49 7.40 9.04
N ILE A 148 15.63 7.90 8.56
CA ILE A 148 16.74 8.28 9.46
C ILE A 148 16.47 9.63 10.10
N GLN A 149 16.08 10.64 9.31
CA GLN A 149 15.73 11.94 9.83
C GLN A 149 14.59 12.61 9.05
N ARG A 150 13.85 13.49 9.72
CA ARG A 150 12.80 14.32 9.10
C ARG A 150 13.42 15.55 8.45
N PHE A 151 12.82 16.01 7.35
CA PHE A 151 13.22 17.23 6.64
C PHE A 151 14.69 17.28 6.18
N GLU A 152 15.29 16.13 5.86
CA GLU A 152 16.62 16.06 5.27
C GLU A 152 16.67 16.77 3.91
N THR A 153 17.77 17.48 3.64
CA THR A 153 18.10 18.04 2.32
C THR A 153 18.64 16.99 1.35
N VAL A 154 19.20 15.89 1.88
CA VAL A 154 19.63 14.70 1.14
C VAL A 154 19.01 13.49 1.82
N ARG A 155 18.06 12.83 1.14
CA ARG A 155 17.29 11.75 1.75
C ARG A 155 18.13 10.48 1.97
N HIS A 156 18.17 10.03 3.22
CA HIS A 156 18.71 8.73 3.62
C HIS A 156 17.58 7.82 4.10
N ALA A 157 17.81 6.51 4.00
CA ALA A 157 16.93 5.52 4.58
C ALA A 157 17.72 4.39 5.25
N GLY A 158 17.09 3.80 6.26
CA GLY A 158 17.59 2.61 6.94
C GLY A 158 16.93 1.35 6.40
N PHE A 159 17.75 0.31 6.26
CA PHE A 159 17.37 -0.99 5.76
C PHE A 159 17.73 -2.06 6.79
N THR A 160 16.73 -2.87 7.14
CA THR A 160 16.91 -4.05 7.98
C THR A 160 17.69 -5.10 7.21
N PRO A 161 18.81 -5.59 7.76
CA PRO A 161 19.66 -6.59 7.11
C PRO A 161 18.89 -7.86 6.74
N ALA A 162 19.26 -8.47 5.61
CA ALA A 162 18.60 -9.68 5.14
C ALA A 162 18.71 -10.86 6.13
N ALA A 163 19.80 -10.95 6.89
CA ALA A 163 19.95 -11.95 7.95
C ALA A 163 18.87 -11.85 9.04
N ASP A 164 18.45 -10.63 9.37
CA ASP A 164 17.39 -10.38 10.37
C ASP A 164 16.00 -10.73 9.81
N LEU A 165 15.77 -10.50 8.52
CA LEU A 165 14.55 -10.95 7.83
C LEU A 165 14.44 -12.48 7.85
N GLU A 166 15.55 -13.18 7.59
CA GLU A 166 15.64 -14.65 7.59
C GLU A 166 15.40 -15.27 8.97
N GLU A 167 15.75 -14.56 10.06
CA GLU A 167 15.41 -14.99 11.41
C GLU A 167 13.89 -15.06 11.61
N VAL A 168 13.16 -14.01 11.23
CA VAL A 168 11.70 -13.96 11.36
C VAL A 168 11.03 -15.02 10.48
N LYS A 169 11.53 -15.19 9.25
CA LYS A 169 11.09 -16.24 8.33
C LYS A 169 11.18 -17.64 8.94
N ARG A 170 12.32 -17.97 9.58
CA ARG A 170 12.50 -19.27 10.25
C ARG A 170 11.49 -19.50 11.38
N ARG A 171 11.14 -18.45 12.14
CA ARG A 171 10.11 -18.54 13.19
C ARG A 171 8.73 -18.85 12.60
N ALA A 172 8.38 -18.22 11.48
CA ALA A 172 7.13 -18.51 10.77
C ALA A 172 7.09 -19.96 10.27
N ALA A 173 8.20 -20.48 9.74
CA ALA A 173 8.31 -21.87 9.31
C ALA A 173 8.19 -22.87 10.47
N ALA A 174 8.70 -22.50 11.66
CA ALA A 174 8.66 -23.33 12.87
C ALA A 174 7.31 -23.30 13.61
N SER A 175 6.35 -22.47 13.17
CA SER A 175 5.02 -22.34 13.80
C SER A 175 3.92 -22.93 12.92
N PRO A 176 3.86 -24.26 12.71
CA PRO A 176 2.77 -24.88 11.97
C PRO A 176 1.58 -25.05 12.91
N THR A 177 0.58 -24.17 12.82
CA THR A 177 -0.79 -24.44 13.28
C THR A 177 -0.93 -24.95 14.72
N THR A 178 -0.87 -24.06 15.72
CA THR A 178 -1.47 -24.34 17.03
C THR A 178 -2.05 -23.06 17.65
N ARG A 179 -3.30 -23.16 18.10
CA ARG A 179 -4.00 -22.16 18.89
C ARG A 179 -3.23 -21.93 20.21
N SER A 180 -2.90 -20.69 20.54
CA SER A 180 -3.39 -20.02 21.77
C SER A 180 -2.80 -18.64 21.96
N SER A 181 -3.64 -17.78 22.55
CA SER A 181 -3.30 -16.58 23.29
C SER A 181 -1.99 -16.71 24.08
N GLY A 182 -1.06 -15.79 23.81
CA GLY A 182 0.10 -15.53 24.63
C GLY A 182 0.49 -14.08 24.44
N SER A 183 -0.09 -13.19 25.24
CA SER A 183 0.49 -11.87 25.43
C SER A 183 1.76 -12.07 26.23
N ASP A 184 2.90 -11.91 25.59
CA ASP A 184 4.09 -11.50 26.31
C ASP A 184 4.90 -10.56 25.42
N SER A 185 4.89 -9.29 25.84
CA SER A 185 6.03 -8.36 25.89
C SER A 185 5.63 -6.94 25.46
N LEU A 186 4.97 -6.22 26.37
CA LEU A 186 5.20 -4.78 26.50
C LEU A 186 6.42 -4.59 27.40
N THR A 187 7.62 -4.81 26.87
CA THR A 187 8.85 -4.47 27.59
C THR A 187 9.78 -3.68 26.68
N GLY A 188 9.80 -2.37 26.94
CA GLY A 188 10.92 -1.48 26.73
C GLY A 188 11.61 -1.56 25.37
N ALA A 189 11.02 -0.93 24.35
CA ALA A 189 11.87 -0.35 23.33
C ALA A 189 12.72 0.72 24.04
N ALA A 190 14.00 0.44 24.26
CA ALA A 190 14.97 1.49 24.51
C ALA A 190 14.76 2.58 23.44
N GLU A 191 14.76 3.86 23.82
CA GLU A 191 14.66 4.96 22.87
C GLU A 191 15.82 4.88 21.88
N SER A 192 15.60 4.19 20.75
CA SER A 192 16.51 4.22 19.62
C SER A 192 16.29 5.56 18.92
N PRO A 193 17.35 6.30 18.57
CA PRO A 193 17.22 7.51 17.76
C PRO A 193 16.64 7.20 16.37
N TYR A 194 16.66 5.93 15.94
CA TYR A 194 16.07 5.48 14.68
C TYR A 194 14.60 5.13 14.85
N ARG A 195 13.74 5.83 14.11
CA ARG A 195 12.29 5.55 14.09
C ARG A 195 11.98 4.61 12.93
N ALA A 196 11.40 3.45 13.24
CA ALA A 196 10.80 2.60 12.23
C ALA A 196 9.78 3.41 11.43
N MET A 197 9.71 3.15 10.12
CA MET A 197 8.64 3.72 9.32
C MET A 197 7.32 3.29 9.94
N GLN A 198 6.50 4.26 10.35
CA GLN A 198 5.21 3.92 10.92
C GLN A 198 4.36 3.28 9.82
N PRO A 199 3.87 2.03 10.01
CA PRO A 199 2.91 1.48 9.08
C PRO A 199 1.70 2.38 9.06
N VAL A 200 1.26 2.69 7.85
CA VAL A 200 0.05 3.48 7.65
C VAL A 200 -1.07 2.53 7.31
N PHE A 201 -2.19 2.72 8.01
CA PHE A 201 -3.39 1.94 7.80
C PHE A 201 -4.38 2.72 6.95
N THR A 202 -4.89 2.04 5.93
CA THR A 202 -6.01 2.51 5.12
C THR A 202 -7.31 2.04 5.75
N LEU A 203 -8.26 2.96 5.90
CA LEU A 203 -9.62 2.68 6.34
C LEU A 203 -10.57 2.74 5.13
N GLY A 204 -11.39 1.72 4.94
CA GLY A 204 -12.45 1.68 3.94
C GLY A 204 -13.80 1.35 4.57
N GLY A 205 -14.87 1.94 4.04
CA GLY A 205 -16.24 1.67 4.48
C GLY A 205 -16.70 2.36 5.77
N LEU A 206 -15.85 3.19 6.38
CA LEU A 206 -16.19 4.02 7.54
C LEU A 206 -16.49 5.46 7.11
N SER A 207 -17.53 6.07 7.68
CA SER A 207 -17.82 7.49 7.46
C SER A 207 -16.79 8.37 8.18
N PRO A 208 -16.56 9.62 7.73
CA PRO A 208 -15.61 10.53 8.37
C PRO A 208 -15.87 10.72 9.87
N ALA A 209 -17.14 10.80 10.28
CA ALA A 209 -17.51 10.95 11.69
C ALA A 209 -17.09 9.74 12.54
N VAL A 210 -17.20 8.52 12.00
CA VAL A 210 -16.76 7.31 12.70
C VAL A 210 -15.24 7.22 12.74
N VAL A 211 -14.56 7.59 11.64
CA VAL A 211 -13.09 7.67 11.61
C VAL A 211 -12.59 8.64 12.69
N GLU A 212 -13.16 9.83 12.78
CA GLU A 212 -12.79 10.83 13.77
C GLU A 212 -13.02 10.33 15.22
N LEU A 213 -14.16 9.69 15.46
CA LEU A 213 -14.50 9.15 16.78
C LEU A 213 -13.56 8.03 17.23
N PHE A 214 -13.09 7.19 16.30
CA PHE A 214 -12.25 6.03 16.61
C PHE A 214 -10.74 6.28 16.42
N ALA A 215 -10.33 7.36 15.76
CA ALA A 215 -8.93 7.69 15.52
C ALA A 215 -8.08 7.68 16.81
N PRO A 216 -8.51 8.28 17.95
CA PRO A 216 -7.73 8.23 19.19
C PRO A 216 -7.57 6.80 19.75
N LYS A 217 -8.61 5.97 19.63
CA LYS A 217 -8.60 4.57 20.10
C LYS A 217 -7.69 3.71 19.23
N LEU A 218 -7.71 3.92 17.92
CA LEU A 218 -6.83 3.25 16.96
C LEU A 218 -5.38 3.68 17.15
N ALA A 219 -5.13 4.98 17.33
CA ALA A 219 -3.80 5.51 17.61
C ALA A 219 -3.20 4.94 18.90
N ALA A 220 -4.01 4.77 19.96
CA ALA A 220 -3.59 4.12 21.21
C ALA A 220 -3.19 2.64 21.01
N LEU A 221 -3.66 2.00 19.93
CA LEU A 221 -3.29 0.65 19.52
C LEU A 221 -2.13 0.63 18.50
N GLY A 222 -1.50 1.78 18.22
CA GLY A 222 -0.43 1.90 17.24
C GLY A 222 -0.91 1.97 15.77
N ILE A 223 -2.23 2.08 15.54
CA ILE A 223 -2.83 2.17 14.22
C ILE A 223 -2.97 3.65 13.84
N THR A 224 -1.97 4.18 13.15
CA THR A 224 -2.05 5.52 12.55
C THR A 224 -2.74 5.43 11.19
N THR A 225 -3.91 6.04 11.09
CA THR A 225 -4.76 5.96 9.90
C THR A 225 -4.62 7.21 9.04
N ILE A 226 -4.54 7.03 7.72
CA ILE A 226 -4.84 8.13 6.80
C ILE A 226 -6.30 8.02 6.39
N ALA A 227 -7.05 9.12 6.50
CA ALA A 227 -8.44 9.21 6.05
C ALA A 227 -8.52 9.30 4.51
N VAL A 228 -7.79 8.43 3.81
CA VAL A 228 -7.75 8.33 2.35
C VAL A 228 -7.75 6.84 2.00
N GLY A 229 -8.94 6.24 1.96
CA GLY A 229 -9.12 4.84 1.63
C GLY A 229 -10.51 4.57 1.07
N GLY A 230 -10.57 4.13 -0.18
CA GLY A 230 -11.77 3.52 -0.76
C GLY A 230 -11.60 1.99 -0.72
N SER A 231 -12.59 1.26 -0.22
CA SER A 231 -12.66 -0.19 -0.37
C SER A 231 -13.27 -0.52 -1.73
N THR A 232 -12.58 -1.33 -2.54
CA THR A 232 -13.17 -1.87 -3.79
C THR A 232 -14.06 -3.09 -3.54
N GLN A 233 -14.22 -3.53 -2.28
CA GLN A 233 -15.13 -4.61 -1.92
C GLN A 233 -16.46 -4.06 -1.43
N SER A 234 -17.32 -3.72 -2.38
CA SER A 234 -18.78 -3.90 -2.23
C SER A 234 -19.13 -5.26 -2.84
N GLY A 235 -18.68 -6.31 -2.16
CA GLY A 235 -18.85 -7.69 -2.62
C GLY A 235 -18.37 -8.63 -1.53
N THR A 236 -19.24 -9.53 -1.10
CA THR A 236 -19.01 -10.51 -0.06
C THR A 236 -17.62 -11.12 -0.18
N ALA A 237 -16.75 -10.83 0.79
CA ALA A 237 -15.56 -11.62 1.03
C ALA A 237 -16.03 -12.99 1.52
N GLU A 238 -16.44 -13.86 0.59
CA GLU A 238 -16.31 -15.28 0.82
C GLU A 238 -14.82 -15.50 1.09
N ALA A 239 -14.52 -15.94 2.31
CA ALA A 239 -13.30 -16.66 2.57
C ALA A 239 -13.29 -17.80 1.56
N ALA A 240 -12.57 -17.61 0.45
CA ALA A 240 -12.37 -18.66 -0.54
C ALA A 240 -11.55 -19.76 0.14
N ALA A 241 -12.26 -20.66 0.81
CA ALA A 241 -11.78 -21.99 1.13
C ALA A 241 -11.65 -22.73 -0.21
N GLY A 242 -10.53 -22.53 -0.91
CA GLY A 242 -10.35 -23.16 -2.20
C GLY A 242 -9.22 -22.59 -3.04
N GLN A 243 -8.13 -23.35 -3.07
CA GLN A 243 -7.04 -23.37 -4.04
C GLN A 243 -5.93 -22.30 -3.98
N PRO A 244 -4.66 -22.71 -4.18
CA PRO A 244 -3.55 -21.79 -4.40
C PRO A 244 -3.77 -21.12 -5.76
N THR A 245 -4.39 -19.96 -5.76
CA THR A 245 -4.37 -19.11 -6.94
C THR A 245 -2.93 -18.70 -7.18
N ASP A 246 -2.47 -18.83 -8.41
CA ASP A 246 -1.20 -18.33 -8.93
C ASP A 246 -1.20 -16.79 -8.79
N VAL A 247 -0.87 -16.31 -7.59
CA VAL A 247 -0.60 -14.89 -7.36
C VAL A 247 0.84 -14.75 -7.77
N ASP A 248 1.09 -14.02 -8.85
CA ASP A 248 2.42 -13.56 -9.23
C ASP A 248 2.94 -12.61 -8.15
N LEU A 249 3.46 -13.21 -7.07
CA LEU A 249 4.01 -12.51 -5.93
C LEU A 249 5.52 -12.65 -5.98
N HIS A 250 6.17 -11.56 -6.33
CA HIS A 250 7.62 -11.45 -6.38
C HIS A 250 8.12 -10.40 -5.36
N PRO A 251 9.42 -10.40 -5.03
CA PRO A 251 10.00 -9.31 -4.25
C PRO A 251 9.67 -7.92 -4.83
N GLY A 252 9.52 -6.92 -3.98
CA GLY A 252 9.12 -5.57 -4.38
C GLY A 252 7.61 -5.37 -4.65
N ALA A 253 6.81 -6.45 -4.71
CA ALA A 253 5.36 -6.36 -4.86
C ALA A 253 4.69 -5.67 -3.66
N ALA A 254 3.65 -4.89 -3.91
CA ALA A 254 2.83 -4.26 -2.88
C ALA A 254 1.86 -5.28 -2.25
N ILE A 255 1.74 -5.22 -0.93
CA ILE A 255 0.86 -6.09 -0.15
C ILE A 255 0.13 -5.32 0.93
N SER A 256 -0.95 -5.92 1.43
CA SER A 256 -1.68 -5.44 2.60
C SER A 256 -1.75 -6.53 3.66
N VAL A 257 -1.67 -6.13 4.93
CA VAL A 257 -2.02 -6.98 6.08
C VAL A 257 -3.28 -6.40 6.69
N ALA A 258 -4.39 -7.14 6.54
CA ALA A 258 -5.69 -6.65 6.99
C ALA A 258 -5.94 -7.00 8.46
N LEU A 259 -6.51 -6.05 9.20
CA LEU A 259 -7.10 -6.27 10.52
C LEU A 259 -8.61 -6.51 10.40
N ALA A 260 -9.24 -5.95 9.36
CA ALA A 260 -10.62 -6.20 8.98
C ALA A 260 -10.81 -6.21 7.46
N THR A 261 -11.77 -7.00 7.00
CA THR A 261 -12.13 -7.17 5.58
C THR A 261 -13.66 -7.23 5.40
N GLY A 262 -14.16 -6.93 4.20
CA GLY A 262 -15.59 -6.88 3.87
C GLY A 262 -16.06 -5.44 3.74
N ASP A 263 -17.29 -5.15 4.19
CA ASP A 263 -17.88 -3.80 4.08
C ASP A 263 -17.07 -2.75 4.85
N ILE A 264 -16.28 -3.17 5.86
CA ILE A 264 -15.26 -2.36 6.51
C ILE A 264 -13.90 -3.00 6.28
N THR A 265 -12.94 -2.19 5.86
CA THR A 265 -11.55 -2.61 5.69
C THR A 265 -10.64 -1.75 6.57
N VAL A 266 -9.76 -2.41 7.30
CA VAL A 266 -8.65 -1.77 8.03
C VAL A 266 -7.40 -2.55 7.67
N ALA A 267 -6.46 -1.95 6.94
CA ALA A 267 -5.31 -2.69 6.45
C ALA A 267 -4.04 -1.85 6.41
N GLY A 268 -2.93 -2.42 6.86
CA GLY A 268 -1.60 -1.84 6.77
C GLY A 268 -0.96 -2.19 5.43
N THR A 269 -0.43 -1.20 4.71
CA THR A 269 0.23 -1.43 3.42
C THR A 269 1.74 -1.58 3.61
N GLY A 270 2.35 -2.51 2.87
CA GLY A 270 3.79 -2.71 2.82
C GLY A 270 4.25 -3.33 1.49
N THR A 271 5.50 -3.77 1.47
CA THR A 271 6.16 -4.37 0.32
C THR A 271 6.73 -5.73 0.70
N VAL A 272 6.69 -6.68 -0.24
CA VAL A 272 7.35 -7.98 -0.11
C VAL A 272 8.86 -7.82 -0.21
N SER A 273 9.59 -8.23 0.83
CA SER A 273 11.05 -8.26 0.83
C SER A 273 11.58 -9.52 0.17
N ARG A 274 10.95 -10.67 0.45
CA ARG A 274 11.39 -11.96 -0.08
C ARG A 274 10.25 -12.97 -0.15
N VAL A 275 10.29 -13.80 -1.19
CA VAL A 275 9.42 -14.96 -1.39
C VAL A 275 10.30 -16.19 -1.56
N GLN A 276 10.02 -17.27 -0.82
CA GLN A 276 10.71 -18.56 -0.91
C GLN A 276 9.70 -19.70 -0.80
N GLY A 277 9.36 -20.31 -1.94
CA GLY A 277 8.24 -21.24 -2.02
C GLY A 277 6.95 -20.55 -1.58
N ARG A 278 6.30 -21.05 -0.53
CA ARG A 278 5.10 -20.43 0.06
C ARG A 278 5.39 -19.40 1.16
N GLN A 279 6.63 -19.28 1.62
CA GLN A 279 6.98 -18.35 2.69
C GLN A 279 7.21 -16.95 2.13
N VAL A 280 6.65 -15.96 2.82
CA VAL A 280 6.77 -14.55 2.46
C VAL A 280 7.27 -13.76 3.66
N THR A 281 8.16 -12.81 3.41
CA THR A 281 8.64 -11.83 4.39
C THR A 281 8.45 -10.42 3.83
N ALA A 282 7.94 -9.49 4.66
CA ALA A 282 7.54 -8.14 4.27
C ALA A 282 7.84 -7.10 5.38
N PHE A 283 7.62 -5.82 5.07
CA PHE A 283 7.81 -4.64 5.94
C PHE A 283 9.24 -4.29 6.36
N GLY A 284 10.06 -5.27 6.73
CA GLY A 284 11.40 -5.02 7.28
C GLY A 284 11.39 -4.33 8.65
N HIS A 285 10.24 -4.21 9.31
CA HIS A 285 10.05 -3.71 10.67
C HIS A 285 8.71 -4.26 11.21
N PRO A 286 8.35 -4.05 12.49
CA PRO A 286 7.08 -4.50 13.04
C PRO A 286 5.93 -3.71 12.43
N MET A 287 4.80 -4.38 12.22
CA MET A 287 3.56 -3.68 11.94
C MET A 287 2.95 -3.13 13.24
N LEU A 288 2.63 -3.99 14.19
CA LEU A 288 2.07 -3.62 15.49
C LEU A 288 2.81 -4.32 16.64
N SER A 289 3.91 -5.03 16.34
CA SER A 289 4.68 -5.84 17.30
C SER A 289 3.81 -6.90 18.00
N LEU A 290 2.87 -7.51 17.28
CA LEU A 290 1.87 -8.42 17.86
C LEU A 290 2.43 -9.78 18.30
N GLY A 291 3.68 -10.08 17.96
CA GLY A 291 4.20 -11.40 18.22
C GLY A 291 3.58 -12.42 17.26
N GLU A 292 3.30 -13.62 17.77
CA GLU A 292 2.61 -14.65 16.98
C GLU A 292 1.17 -14.23 16.75
N VAL A 293 0.74 -14.23 15.49
CA VAL A 293 -0.55 -13.68 15.09
C VAL A 293 -1.12 -14.49 13.94
N ALA A 294 -2.41 -14.32 13.64
CA ALA A 294 -3.03 -14.88 12.45
C ALA A 294 -3.82 -13.76 11.75
N LEU A 295 -3.19 -13.06 10.82
CA LEU A 295 -3.78 -11.94 10.09
C LEU A 295 -3.87 -12.22 8.59
N PRO A 296 -4.95 -11.78 7.90
CA PRO A 296 -5.06 -11.91 6.46
C PRO A 296 -3.88 -11.24 5.75
N PHE A 297 -3.19 -12.02 4.93
CA PHE A 297 -2.22 -11.53 3.97
C PHE A 297 -2.95 -11.28 2.65
N CYS A 298 -2.98 -10.05 2.17
CA CYS A 298 -3.77 -9.65 1.02
C CYS A 298 -2.88 -9.10 -0.11
N ALA A 299 -3.31 -9.33 -1.35
CA ALA A 299 -2.77 -8.60 -2.49
C ALA A 299 -3.10 -7.10 -2.34
N ALA A 300 -2.26 -6.23 -2.90
CA ALA A 300 -2.54 -4.79 -2.91
C ALA A 300 -2.17 -4.16 -4.26
N SER A 301 -2.87 -3.08 -4.60
CA SER A 301 -2.54 -2.24 -5.75
C SER A 301 -2.38 -0.80 -5.32
N ILE A 302 -1.26 -0.17 -5.70
CA ILE A 302 -0.96 1.21 -5.36
C ILE A 302 -1.71 2.15 -6.31
N VAL A 303 -2.57 2.99 -5.75
CA VAL A 303 -3.31 4.01 -6.51
C VAL A 303 -2.37 5.16 -6.84
N THR A 304 -1.70 5.69 -5.83
CA THR A 304 -0.72 6.78 -5.94
C THR A 304 0.10 6.89 -4.65
N ILE A 305 1.19 7.66 -4.70
CA ILE A 305 1.86 8.17 -3.52
C ILE A 305 1.40 9.61 -3.29
N LEU A 306 1.15 9.97 -2.04
CA LEU A 306 0.92 11.35 -1.61
C LEU A 306 2.22 11.88 -1.00
N PRO A 307 2.98 12.73 -1.72
CA PRO A 307 4.22 13.30 -1.20
C PRO A 307 3.94 14.27 -0.05
N SER A 308 4.78 14.24 0.99
CA SER A 308 4.71 15.18 2.09
C SER A 308 6.10 15.36 2.70
N GLN A 309 6.42 16.59 3.08
CA GLN A 309 7.67 16.90 3.78
C GLN A 309 7.71 16.26 5.18
N MET A 310 6.53 16.05 5.80
CA MET A 310 6.43 15.39 7.10
C MET A 310 6.46 13.87 6.96
N GLN A 311 5.59 13.31 6.11
CA GLN A 311 5.47 11.87 5.90
C GLN A 311 4.71 11.56 4.61
N SER A 312 5.43 11.17 3.57
CA SER A 312 4.84 10.65 2.34
C SER A 312 4.17 9.30 2.59
N VAL A 313 3.05 9.01 1.91
CA VAL A 313 2.27 7.77 2.11
C VAL A 313 1.84 7.16 0.78
N LYS A 314 1.85 5.83 0.67
CA LYS A 314 1.18 5.11 -0.42
C LYS A 314 -0.31 4.98 -0.11
N VAL A 315 -1.14 5.37 -1.06
CA VAL A 315 -2.58 5.05 -1.05
C VAL A 315 -2.75 3.77 -1.85
N ALA A 316 -3.31 2.74 -1.21
CA ALA A 316 -3.44 1.42 -1.80
C ALA A 316 -4.86 0.88 -1.64
N ASN A 317 -5.31 0.14 -2.64
CA ASN A 317 -6.49 -0.71 -2.52
C ASN A 317 -6.05 -2.06 -1.94
N THR A 318 -6.78 -2.54 -0.94
CA THR A 318 -6.59 -3.89 -0.40
C THR A 318 -7.41 -4.88 -1.22
N GLY A 319 -6.74 -5.83 -1.83
CA GLY A 319 -7.34 -6.89 -2.64
C GLY A 319 -7.75 -8.10 -1.83
N ARG A 320 -7.92 -9.22 -2.53
CA ARG A 320 -8.29 -10.51 -1.92
C ARG A 320 -7.21 -11.04 -0.98
N VAL A 321 -7.62 -11.92 -0.07
CA VAL A 321 -6.71 -12.69 0.79
C VAL A 321 -5.97 -13.71 -0.08
N ILE A 322 -4.65 -13.78 0.11
CA ILE A 322 -3.71 -14.65 -0.60
C ILE A 322 -2.88 -15.51 0.37
N GLY A 323 -3.09 -15.37 1.68
CA GLY A 323 -2.40 -16.15 2.70
C GLY A 323 -2.67 -15.68 4.11
N THR A 324 -1.80 -16.13 5.01
CA THR A 324 -1.85 -15.80 6.43
C THR A 324 -0.50 -15.27 6.89
N ILE A 325 -0.49 -14.10 7.52
CA ILE A 325 0.64 -13.61 8.32
C ILE A 325 0.61 -14.31 9.67
N THR A 326 1.75 -14.91 10.03
CA THR A 326 1.91 -15.71 11.24
C THR A 326 2.83 -15.06 12.29
N GLN A 327 3.65 -14.09 11.87
CA GLN A 327 4.64 -13.45 12.72
C GLN A 327 4.69 -11.95 12.45
N ASP A 328 4.60 -11.15 13.51
CA ASP A 328 4.92 -9.73 13.53
C ASP A 328 6.04 -9.51 14.55
N ARG A 329 7.25 -9.19 14.09
CA ARG A 329 8.48 -9.13 14.90
C ARG A 329 9.28 -7.87 14.61
N LEU A 330 10.27 -7.59 15.46
CA LEU A 330 11.16 -6.44 15.36
C LEU A 330 11.70 -6.17 13.95
N SER A 331 12.08 -7.22 13.23
CA SER A 331 12.79 -7.09 11.95
C SER A 331 11.90 -7.27 10.72
N ALA A 332 10.70 -7.86 10.86
CA ALA A 332 9.82 -8.13 9.72
C ALA A 332 8.46 -8.65 10.15
N VAL A 333 7.56 -8.68 9.17
CA VAL A 333 6.33 -9.47 9.19
C VAL A 333 6.53 -10.68 8.27
N SER A 334 6.13 -11.87 8.69
CA SER A 334 6.27 -13.09 7.89
C SER A 334 5.06 -14.00 7.99
N GLY A 335 4.83 -14.77 6.92
CA GLY A 335 3.66 -15.62 6.77
C GLY A 335 3.79 -16.60 5.61
N LEU A 336 2.65 -17.24 5.31
CA LEU A 336 2.53 -18.26 4.28
C LEU A 336 1.44 -17.88 3.27
N LEU A 337 1.76 -18.04 1.98
CA LEU A 337 0.77 -18.06 0.91
C LEU A 337 -0.21 -19.21 1.08
N GLY A 338 -1.47 -19.02 0.66
CA GLY A 338 -2.52 -20.03 0.70
C GLY A 338 -3.81 -19.51 1.33
N ALA A 339 -4.43 -20.33 2.19
CA ALA A 339 -5.64 -19.94 2.89
C ALA A 339 -5.39 -18.76 3.85
N GLY A 340 -6.39 -17.91 3.98
CA GLY A 340 -6.44 -16.88 5.03
C GLY A 340 -6.67 -17.48 6.41
N PRO A 341 -6.45 -16.71 7.49
CA PRO A 341 -6.69 -17.18 8.84
C PRO A 341 -8.19 -17.24 9.14
N GLU A 342 -8.54 -17.93 10.22
CA GLU A 342 -9.88 -17.81 10.78
C GLU A 342 -10.13 -16.40 11.34
N MET A 343 -11.26 -15.82 10.94
CA MET A 343 -11.67 -14.47 11.35
C MET A 343 -12.92 -14.52 12.22
N THR A 344 -13.14 -13.47 13.01
CA THR A 344 -14.43 -13.25 13.68
C THR A 344 -15.39 -12.62 12.68
N GLN A 345 -16.43 -13.36 12.28
CA GLN A 345 -17.47 -12.86 11.38
C GLN A 345 -18.45 -11.97 12.14
N VAL A 346 -18.71 -10.78 11.61
CA VAL A 346 -19.60 -9.79 12.22
C VAL A 346 -20.67 -9.41 11.21
N THR A 347 -21.93 -9.57 11.61
CA THR A 347 -23.08 -9.09 10.84
C THR A 347 -23.89 -8.18 11.74
N VAL A 348 -24.00 -6.92 11.36
CA VAL A 348 -24.79 -5.92 12.07
C VAL A 348 -25.99 -5.57 11.21
N ALA A 349 -27.18 -5.90 11.69
CA ALA A 349 -28.43 -5.53 11.04
C ALA A 349 -29.09 -4.39 11.81
N VAL A 350 -29.35 -3.28 11.13
CA VAL A 350 -30.00 -2.11 11.70
C VAL A 350 -31.34 -1.91 11.00
N GLN A 351 -32.40 -1.81 11.79
CA GLN A 351 -33.73 -1.44 11.32
C GLN A 351 -34.01 0.00 11.79
N PRO A 352 -33.95 0.99 10.89
CA PRO A 352 -34.37 2.35 11.20
C PRO A 352 -35.87 2.41 11.55
N VAL A 353 -36.25 3.38 12.37
CA VAL A 353 -37.68 3.68 12.65
C VAL A 353 -38.41 4.08 11.36
N ARG A 354 -37.71 4.74 10.44
CA ARG A 354 -38.16 5.04 9.07
C ARG A 354 -37.07 4.63 8.10
N GLY A 355 -37.40 3.78 7.13
CA GLY A 355 -36.46 3.32 6.10
C GLY A 355 -36.30 1.80 6.08
N GLU A 356 -35.52 1.33 5.11
CA GLU A 356 -35.26 -0.09 4.89
C GLU A 356 -34.24 -0.64 5.88
N ARG A 357 -34.35 -1.95 6.16
CA ARG A 357 -33.34 -2.68 6.94
C ARG A 357 -32.00 -2.63 6.22
N ARG A 358 -30.95 -2.25 6.94
CA ARG A 358 -29.57 -2.25 6.43
C ARG A 358 -28.77 -3.33 7.13
N THR A 359 -27.87 -3.99 6.40
CA THR A 359 -27.00 -5.03 6.95
C THR A 359 -25.58 -4.72 6.56
N LEU A 360 -24.69 -4.64 7.55
CA LEU A 360 -23.26 -4.48 7.39
C LEU A 360 -22.57 -5.81 7.73
N LYS A 361 -21.71 -6.31 6.84
CA LYS A 361 -20.99 -7.58 6.99
C LYS A 361 -19.49 -7.36 6.85
N PHE A 362 -18.75 -7.70 7.89
CA PHE A 362 -17.30 -7.62 7.89
C PHE A 362 -16.70 -8.71 8.78
N ALA A 363 -15.44 -9.03 8.54
CA ALA A 363 -14.68 -10.00 9.29
C ALA A 363 -13.48 -9.32 9.96
N VAL A 364 -13.20 -9.65 11.21
CA VAL A 364 -12.12 -9.02 12.01
C VAL A 364 -11.11 -10.07 12.45
N GLY A 365 -9.82 -9.72 12.37
CA GLY A 365 -8.73 -10.55 12.85
C GLY A 365 -8.90 -10.83 14.33
N ARG A 366 -8.66 -12.08 14.74
CA ARG A 366 -8.81 -12.51 16.14
C ARG A 366 -7.62 -12.02 16.95
N HIS A 367 -7.80 -10.94 17.70
CA HIS A 367 -6.79 -10.38 18.57
C HIS A 367 -7.43 -9.63 19.74
N GLN A 368 -7.01 -9.94 20.97
CA GLN A 368 -7.69 -9.50 22.20
C GLN A 368 -7.87 -7.98 22.31
N GLN A 369 -6.87 -7.20 21.84
CA GLN A 369 -6.93 -5.74 21.90
C GLN A 369 -7.54 -5.09 20.65
N LEU A 370 -7.41 -5.71 19.47
CA LEU A 370 -7.83 -5.09 18.21
C LEU A 370 -9.29 -5.40 17.87
N THR A 371 -9.72 -6.64 18.08
CA THR A 371 -11.08 -7.08 17.73
C THR A 371 -12.16 -6.22 18.37
N PRO A 372 -12.14 -5.92 19.69
CA PRO A 372 -13.21 -5.13 20.30
C PRO A 372 -13.34 -3.72 19.72
N VAL A 373 -12.22 -3.05 19.47
CA VAL A 373 -12.22 -1.67 18.94
C VAL A 373 -12.73 -1.61 17.51
N ILE A 374 -12.30 -2.55 16.66
CA ILE A 374 -12.73 -2.63 15.26
C ILE A 374 -14.21 -3.02 15.16
N VAL A 375 -14.67 -3.99 15.97
CA VAL A 375 -16.09 -4.37 16.03
C VAL A 375 -16.95 -3.18 16.48
N ALA A 376 -16.52 -2.47 17.52
CA ALA A 376 -17.21 -1.27 17.98
C ALA A 376 -17.29 -0.21 16.87
N ALA A 377 -16.20 0.04 16.12
CA ALA A 377 -16.21 0.96 14.99
C ALA A 377 -17.24 0.54 13.93
N GLY A 378 -17.32 -0.76 13.61
CA GLY A 378 -18.29 -1.26 12.64
C GLY A 378 -19.74 -1.21 13.10
N VAL A 379 -20.01 -1.48 14.38
CA VAL A 379 -21.34 -1.28 14.96
C VAL A 379 -21.71 0.20 14.91
N THR A 380 -20.81 1.10 15.31
CA THR A 380 -21.06 2.54 15.24
C THR A 380 -21.27 3.01 13.81
N GLN A 381 -20.53 2.48 12.83
CA GLN A 381 -20.74 2.76 11.41
C GLN A 381 -22.14 2.36 10.93
N SER A 382 -22.65 1.21 11.37
CA SER A 382 -24.00 0.78 10.99
C SER A 382 -25.10 1.73 11.50
N ILE A 383 -24.82 2.48 12.57
CA ILE A 383 -25.75 3.44 13.18
C ILE A 383 -25.54 4.85 12.61
N LEU A 384 -24.31 5.38 12.65
CA LEU A 384 -23.98 6.76 12.29
C LEU A 384 -23.76 6.98 10.80
N GLY A 385 -23.28 5.97 10.07
CA GLY A 385 -23.19 6.01 8.60
C GLY A 385 -24.57 6.05 7.92
N SER A 386 -25.65 6.00 8.70
CA SER A 386 -27.03 5.98 8.24
C SER A 386 -27.58 7.33 7.77
N ASN A 387 -26.88 8.45 7.99
CA ASN A 387 -27.40 9.79 7.69
C ASN A 387 -27.33 10.18 6.20
N ASP A 388 -26.69 9.38 5.34
CA ASP A 388 -26.52 9.66 3.91
C ASP A 388 -27.50 8.87 3.00
N GLY A 389 -28.62 8.38 3.53
CA GLY A 389 -29.58 7.58 2.77
C GLY A 389 -31.02 8.03 2.87
#